data_AF-A0A131XJD4-F1
#
_entry.id   AF-A0A131XJD4-F1
#
_cell.length_a   1.000
_cell.length_b   1.000
_cell.length_c   1.000
_cell.angle_alpha   90.00
_cell.angle_beta   90.00
_cell.angle_gamma   90.00
#
_symmetry.space_group_name_H-M   'P 1'
#
loop_
_entity.id
_entity.type
_entity.pdbx_description
1 polymer ?
#
loop_
_entity_poly.entity_id
_entity_poly.type
_entity_poly.pdbx_seq_one_letter_code
_entity_poly.pdbx_strand_id
1 'polypeptide(L)'
;MLVATLLLFIGLFVSLDAVATPGIFDALTTKEMTYVLPSLYGNNDDTCSYYKTYNISCPYHDCFYHLRFYHRSGPNKTGSWNYGELQNPRREIGQTKNPCLLRMDISNFKTTQQVAELERRVLVSWNPEVGCAVYTILVNNTQKMGCELHVRSSALKNMNNSGYPNPCVTAYKQHCDNGADILERARSCMTKS
;
A
#
# COMPACT_ATOMS: atom_id res chain seq x y z
N MET A 1 38.08 14.22 47.53
CA MET A 1 38.06 15.18 46.40
C MET A 1 38.24 14.41 45.12
N LEU A 2 37.29 14.60 44.20
CA LEU A 2 37.32 14.41 42.74
C LEU A 2 37.65 13.00 42.17
N VAL A 3 36.65 12.30 41.61
CA VAL A 3 36.14 12.37 40.20
C VAL A 3 36.97 11.42 39.32
N ALA A 4 36.47 10.20 39.07
CA ALA A 4 35.59 9.81 37.95
C ALA A 4 36.37 9.30 36.73
N THR A 5 36.18 8.02 36.41
CA THR A 5 36.18 7.55 35.01
C THR A 5 35.32 6.29 34.95
N LEU A 6 34.00 6.52 34.94
CA LEU A 6 33.02 5.53 34.51
C LEU A 6 33.07 5.52 32.98
N LEU A 7 33.88 4.64 32.39
CA LEU A 7 33.88 4.44 30.94
C LEU A 7 32.81 3.42 30.58
N LEU A 8 31.73 3.96 30.02
CA LEU A 8 30.72 3.29 29.23
C LEU A 8 31.36 2.24 28.30
N PHE A 9 31.05 0.98 28.54
CA PHE A 9 31.00 -0.04 27.49
C PHE A 9 29.54 -0.43 27.30
N ILE A 10 28.73 0.51 26.80
CA ILE A 10 27.49 0.14 26.11
C ILE A 10 27.94 -0.37 24.75
N GLY A 11 28.22 -1.67 24.70
CA GLY A 11 28.50 -2.39 23.47
C GLY A 11 27.33 -2.21 22.52
N LEU A 12 27.60 -1.46 21.45
CA LEU A 12 26.99 -1.51 20.12
C LEU A 12 25.96 -2.65 19.93
N PHE A 13 24.69 -2.39 20.25
CA PHE A 13 23.59 -2.97 19.47
C PHE A 13 23.39 -2.05 18.27
N VAL A 14 24.26 -2.19 17.27
CA VAL A 14 24.00 -1.61 15.96
C VAL A 14 23.05 -2.57 15.25
N SER A 15 21.77 -2.50 15.61
CA SER A 15 20.70 -2.93 14.72
C SER A 15 20.57 -1.86 13.64
N LEU A 16 21.53 -1.84 12.70
CA LEU A 16 21.38 -1.11 11.45
C LEU A 16 20.22 -1.75 10.68
N ASP A 17 19.30 -0.88 10.27
CA ASP A 17 18.33 -1.08 9.20
C ASP A 17 17.13 -1.99 9.48
N ALA A 18 16.37 -1.67 10.53
CA ALA A 18 14.94 -1.50 10.29
C ALA A 18 14.76 -0.11 9.67
N VAL A 19 15.08 0.02 8.37
CA VAL A 19 14.71 1.20 7.58
C VAL A 19 13.27 1.48 7.92
N ALA A 20 13.00 2.66 8.49
CA ALA A 20 11.71 3.05 9.01
C ALA A 20 10.64 2.77 7.96
N THR A 21 9.92 1.66 8.09
CA THR A 21 8.76 1.40 7.24
C THR A 21 7.72 2.41 7.68
N PRO A 22 7.44 3.47 6.92
CA PRO A 22 6.60 4.53 7.43
C PRO A 22 5.17 3.96 7.52
N GLY A 23 4.46 4.35 8.58
CA GLY A 23 3.28 3.62 9.06
C GLY A 23 2.25 3.39 7.97
N ILE A 24 1.83 2.13 7.78
CA ILE A 24 0.78 1.77 6.82
C ILE A 24 -0.53 2.55 7.02
N PHE A 25 -0.75 3.00 8.25
CA PHE A 25 -1.81 3.93 8.60
C PHE A 25 -1.71 5.25 7.81
N ASP A 26 -0.54 5.88 7.73
CA ASP A 26 -0.33 7.14 7.02
C ASP A 26 -0.42 6.97 5.50
N ALA A 27 0.06 5.83 5.00
CA ALA A 27 -0.06 5.48 3.59
C ALA A 27 -1.53 5.35 3.16
N LEU A 28 -2.39 4.84 4.06
CA LEU A 28 -3.83 4.71 3.80
C LEU A 28 -4.64 5.96 4.17
N THR A 29 -4.19 6.74 5.16
CA THR A 29 -4.91 7.92 5.66
C THR A 29 -4.72 9.11 4.73
N THR A 30 -5.71 9.36 3.89
CA THR A 30 -5.75 10.52 3.00
C THR A 30 -7.19 10.97 2.75
N LYS A 31 -7.37 12.28 2.59
CA LYS A 31 -8.64 12.88 2.15
C LYS A 31 -8.80 12.84 0.63
N GLU A 32 -7.70 12.60 -0.08
CA GLU A 32 -7.65 12.56 -1.53
C GLU A 32 -8.04 11.18 -2.08
N MET A 33 -8.33 11.15 -3.38
CA MET A 33 -8.43 9.90 -4.12
C MET A 33 -7.02 9.30 -4.27
N THR A 34 -6.90 7.98 -4.13
CA THR A 34 -5.67 7.24 -4.39
C THR A 34 -5.87 6.31 -5.57
N TYR A 35 -5.06 6.49 -6.61
CA TYR A 35 -5.05 5.67 -7.82
C TYR A 35 -4.13 4.47 -7.63
N VAL A 36 -4.47 3.34 -8.25
CA VAL A 36 -3.74 2.07 -8.14
C VAL A 36 -3.24 1.64 -9.52
N LEU A 37 -1.92 1.60 -9.71
CA LEU A 37 -1.23 1.47 -11.00
C LEU A 37 -0.08 0.43 -10.96
N PRO A 38 -0.08 -0.60 -11.83
CA PRO A 38 -1.28 -1.24 -12.35
C PRO A 38 -2.12 -1.76 -11.17
N SER A 39 -3.39 -2.03 -11.43
CA SER A 39 -4.29 -2.71 -10.48
C SER A 39 -4.42 -4.16 -10.91
N LEU A 40 -4.40 -5.09 -9.96
CA LEU A 40 -4.62 -6.52 -10.25
C LEU A 40 -5.99 -6.81 -10.89
N TYR A 41 -6.96 -5.93 -10.65
CA TYR A 41 -8.34 -6.08 -11.10
C TYR A 41 -8.66 -5.24 -12.36
N GLY A 42 -7.68 -4.50 -12.87
CA GLY A 42 -7.78 -3.75 -14.13
C GLY A 42 -7.24 -4.60 -15.28
N ASN A 43 -8.12 -5.32 -15.99
CA ASN A 43 -7.70 -6.26 -17.02
C ASN A 43 -7.09 -5.59 -18.27
N ASN A 44 -7.35 -4.29 -18.49
CA ASN A 44 -6.90 -3.55 -19.68
C ASN A 44 -6.35 -2.16 -19.30
N ASP A 45 -5.48 -1.60 -20.15
CA ASP A 45 -4.82 -0.29 -19.96
C ASP A 45 -5.78 0.90 -19.93
N ASP A 46 -7.02 0.68 -20.35
CA ASP A 46 -8.08 1.66 -20.32
C ASP A 46 -8.83 1.79 -18.99
N THR A 47 -8.57 0.86 -18.05
CA THR A 47 -9.28 0.83 -16.77
C THR A 47 -8.47 1.51 -15.68
N CYS A 48 -9.07 2.50 -15.02
CA CYS A 48 -8.48 3.22 -13.92
C CYS A 48 -9.07 2.78 -12.60
N SER A 49 -8.21 2.21 -11.76
CA SER A 49 -8.56 1.77 -10.42
C SER A 49 -8.18 2.82 -9.40
N TYR A 50 -9.10 3.13 -8.49
CA TYR A 50 -8.84 4.08 -7.41
C TYR A 50 -9.72 3.80 -6.20
N TYR A 51 -9.31 4.31 -5.05
CA TYR A 51 -10.14 4.29 -3.85
C TYR A 51 -10.09 5.63 -3.13
N LYS A 52 -11.06 5.80 -2.23
CA LYS A 52 -11.02 6.83 -1.19
C LYS A 52 -11.16 6.12 0.15
N THR A 53 -10.29 6.44 1.10
CA THR A 53 -10.37 5.91 2.45
C THR A 53 -11.56 6.57 3.15
N TYR A 54 -12.48 5.75 3.66
CA TYR A 54 -13.67 6.26 4.36
C TYR A 54 -13.47 6.27 5.86
N ASN A 55 -13.03 5.16 6.42
CA ASN A 55 -12.84 5.02 7.86
C ASN A 55 -11.71 4.03 8.16
N ILE A 56 -10.96 4.32 9.20
CA ILE A 56 -10.07 3.38 9.88
C ILE A 56 -10.48 3.38 11.34
N SER A 57 -10.83 2.21 11.87
CA SER A 57 -11.22 2.03 13.26
C SER A 57 -10.27 1.05 13.93
N CYS A 58 -9.77 1.40 15.11
CA CYS A 58 -8.84 0.56 15.86
C CYS A 58 -9.47 0.11 17.19
N PRO A 59 -10.44 -0.83 17.17
CA PRO A 59 -10.94 -1.40 18.40
C PRO A 59 -9.83 -2.20 19.09
N TYR A 60 -9.51 -1.85 20.33
CA TYR A 60 -8.44 -2.46 21.13
C TYR A 60 -7.04 -2.27 20.50
N HIS A 61 -6.45 -3.36 19.96
CA HIS A 61 -5.08 -3.39 19.44
C HIS A 61 -5.01 -3.62 17.92
N ASP A 62 -6.12 -3.97 17.27
CA ASP A 62 -6.18 -4.24 15.84
C ASP A 62 -6.87 -3.08 15.11
N CYS A 63 -6.32 -2.67 13.96
CA CYS A 63 -6.88 -1.59 13.15
C CYS A 63 -7.53 -2.16 11.89
N PHE A 64 -8.75 -1.72 11.59
CA PHE A 64 -9.52 -2.16 10.44
C PHE A 64 -9.84 -0.98 9.52
N TYR A 65 -9.64 -1.18 8.23
CA TYR A 65 -9.98 -0.21 7.22
C TYR A 65 -11.28 -0.56 6.50
N HIS A 66 -12.00 0.48 6.12
CA HIS A 66 -13.13 0.40 5.23
C HIS A 66 -12.93 1.41 4.10
N LEU A 67 -12.75 0.91 2.88
CA LEU A 67 -12.53 1.73 1.70
C LEU A 67 -13.47 1.32 0.58
N ARG A 68 -13.89 2.30 -0.22
CA ARG A 68 -14.63 2.04 -1.44
C ARG A 68 -13.66 2.07 -2.61
N PHE A 69 -13.48 0.91 -3.21
CA PHE A 69 -12.67 0.73 -4.39
C PHE A 69 -13.54 0.94 -5.63
N TYR A 70 -12.98 1.55 -6.66
CA TYR A 70 -13.65 1.84 -7.91
C TYR A 70 -12.81 1.42 -9.10
N HIS A 71 -13.48 0.93 -10.13
CA HIS A 71 -12.90 0.69 -11.45
C HIS A 71 -13.67 1.54 -12.46
N ARG A 72 -12.95 2.40 -13.18
CA ARG A 72 -13.50 3.25 -14.23
C ARG A 72 -12.98 2.79 -15.58
N SER A 73 -13.88 2.43 -16.49
CA SER A 73 -13.57 2.12 -17.88
C SER A 73 -14.44 3.01 -18.77
N GLY A 74 -13.82 4.06 -19.33
CA GLY A 74 -14.54 5.13 -20.04
C GLY A 74 -15.56 5.84 -19.13
N PRO A 75 -16.83 6.02 -19.57
CA PRO A 75 -17.87 6.66 -18.76
C PRO A 75 -18.38 5.77 -17.62
N ASN A 76 -18.16 4.45 -17.72
CA ASN A 76 -18.69 3.48 -16.77
C ASN A 76 -17.81 3.37 -15.53
N LYS A 77 -18.46 3.35 -14.36
CA LYS A 77 -17.82 3.24 -13.05
C LYS A 77 -18.50 2.16 -12.23
N THR A 78 -17.76 1.13 -11.86
CA THR A 78 -18.18 0.13 -10.87
C THR A 78 -17.44 0.35 -9.57
N GLY A 79 -18.05 0.00 -8.45
CA GLY A 79 -17.41 0.14 -7.14
C GLY A 79 -17.78 -1.00 -6.20
N SER A 80 -16.79 -1.42 -5.43
CA SER A 80 -16.92 -2.44 -4.39
C SER A 80 -16.43 -1.89 -3.06
N TRP A 81 -17.01 -2.41 -1.98
CA TRP A 81 -16.50 -2.16 -0.64
C TRP A 81 -15.41 -3.17 -0.32
N ASN A 82 -14.24 -2.67 0.06
CA ASN A 82 -13.18 -3.49 0.61
C ASN A 82 -13.09 -3.22 2.11
N TYR A 83 -13.24 -4.29 2.86
CA TYR A 83 -13.01 -4.33 4.30
C TYR A 83 -11.75 -5.13 4.57
N GLY A 84 -10.99 -4.74 5.58
CA GLY A 84 -9.76 -5.41 5.88
C GLY A 84 -9.06 -4.90 7.13
N GLU A 85 -7.95 -5.54 7.44
CA GLU A 85 -7.13 -5.25 8.60
C GLU A 85 -5.81 -4.57 8.17
N LEU A 86 -5.38 -3.60 8.97
CA LEU A 86 -4.03 -3.04 8.94
C LEU A 86 -3.15 -3.85 9.89
N GLN A 87 -2.26 -4.67 9.34
CA GLN A 87 -1.33 -5.45 10.14
C GLN A 87 0.03 -4.75 10.20
N ASN A 88 0.54 -4.52 11.41
CA ASN A 88 1.87 -3.94 11.62
C ASN A 88 2.56 -4.55 12.86
N PRO A 89 3.51 -5.48 12.69
CA PRO A 89 3.93 -6.11 11.43
C PRO A 89 2.85 -7.06 10.89
N ARG A 90 2.98 -7.49 9.63
CA ARG A 90 2.15 -8.56 9.07
C ARG A 90 2.18 -9.82 9.94
N ARG A 91 1.01 -10.42 10.18
CA ARG A 91 0.86 -11.66 10.96
C ARG A 91 1.01 -12.87 10.03
N GLU A 92 2.24 -13.35 9.85
CA GLU A 92 2.54 -14.61 9.15
C GLU A 92 3.66 -15.38 9.86
N ILE A 93 3.60 -16.71 9.80
CA ILE A 93 4.64 -17.60 10.32
C ILE A 93 5.79 -17.64 9.29
N GLY A 94 6.96 -17.10 9.64
CA GLY A 94 8.21 -17.39 8.95
C GLY A 94 8.68 -16.43 7.84
N GLN A 95 7.98 -15.34 7.50
CA GLN A 95 8.48 -14.35 6.53
C GLN A 95 8.11 -12.88 6.82
N THR A 96 9.07 -12.00 6.51
CA THR A 96 9.07 -10.51 6.43
C THR A 96 8.10 -9.70 7.31
N LYS A 97 8.69 -8.82 8.14
CA LYS A 97 8.04 -7.91 9.12
C LYS A 97 7.31 -6.70 8.50
N ASN A 98 7.14 -6.65 7.18
CA ASN A 98 6.54 -5.47 6.55
C ASN A 98 5.05 -5.37 6.90
N PRO A 99 4.52 -4.16 7.13
CA PRO A 99 3.09 -3.99 7.38
C PRO A 99 2.29 -4.28 6.11
N CYS A 100 1.04 -4.72 6.25
CA CYS A 100 0.19 -5.03 5.11
C CYS A 100 -1.29 -4.69 5.30
N LEU A 101 -1.97 -4.45 4.18
CA LEU A 101 -3.43 -4.37 4.10
C LEU A 101 -3.96 -5.78 3.81
N LEU A 102 -4.61 -6.41 4.78
CA LEU A 102 -5.26 -7.71 4.60
C LEU A 102 -6.72 -7.49 4.20
N ARG A 103 -7.11 -7.81 2.96
CA ARG A 103 -8.52 -7.79 2.56
C ARG A 103 -9.23 -9.02 3.11
N MET A 104 -10.35 -8.76 3.76
CA MET A 104 -11.22 -9.77 4.33
C MET A 104 -12.56 -9.80 3.60
N ASP A 105 -13.12 -11.00 3.49
CA ASP A 105 -14.51 -11.21 3.09
C ASP A 105 -15.29 -11.84 4.25
N ILE A 106 -16.29 -11.08 4.71
CA ILE A 106 -17.14 -11.41 5.85
C ILE A 106 -18.55 -11.85 5.41
N SER A 107 -18.80 -11.99 4.10
CA SER A 107 -20.13 -12.33 3.54
C SER A 107 -20.73 -13.60 4.16
N ASN A 108 -19.89 -14.61 4.43
CA ASN A 108 -20.29 -15.89 5.02
C ASN A 108 -19.97 -16.02 6.51
N PHE A 109 -19.51 -14.94 7.17
CA PHE A 109 -19.07 -15.01 8.57
C PHE A 109 -20.21 -15.43 9.51
N LYS A 110 -21.44 -14.95 9.28
CA LYS A 110 -22.60 -15.32 10.10
C LYS A 110 -22.84 -16.83 10.15
N THR A 111 -22.53 -17.53 9.07
CA THR A 111 -22.77 -18.98 8.94
C THR A 111 -21.56 -19.80 9.36
N THR A 112 -20.35 -19.37 8.96
CA THR A 112 -19.12 -20.17 9.13
C THR A 112 -18.34 -19.80 10.39
N GLN A 113 -18.59 -18.62 10.97
CA GLN A 113 -17.75 -17.99 12.00
C GLN A 113 -16.28 -17.84 11.55
N GLN A 114 -16.04 -17.86 10.24
CA GLN A 114 -14.72 -17.73 9.63
C GLN A 114 -14.71 -16.52 8.70
N VAL A 115 -13.60 -15.79 8.72
CA VAL A 115 -13.34 -14.68 7.81
C VAL A 115 -12.43 -15.18 6.70
N ALA A 116 -12.83 -14.99 5.46
CA ALA A 116 -12.00 -15.36 4.33
C ALA A 116 -10.95 -14.27 4.09
N GLU A 117 -9.68 -14.63 4.13
CA GLU A 117 -8.54 -13.76 3.87
C GLU A 117 -8.15 -13.84 2.38
N LEU A 118 -8.61 -12.88 1.59
CA LEU A 118 -8.55 -13.01 0.13
C LEU A 118 -7.21 -12.56 -0.47
N GLU A 119 -6.70 -11.42 0.00
CA GLU A 119 -5.48 -10.81 -0.55
C GLU A 119 -4.74 -9.99 0.52
N ARG A 120 -3.41 -9.93 0.42
CA ARG A 120 -2.56 -9.03 1.21
C ARG A 120 -1.83 -8.07 0.31
N ARG A 121 -1.89 -6.77 0.63
CA ARG A 121 -1.02 -5.75 0.04
C ARG A 121 0.09 -5.45 1.02
N VAL A 122 1.26 -6.02 0.81
CA VAL A 122 2.44 -5.81 1.66
C VAL A 122 3.11 -4.51 1.26
N LEU A 123 3.20 -3.56 2.19
CA LEU A 123 3.84 -2.27 1.95
C LEU A 123 5.36 -2.46 1.88
N VAL A 124 5.94 -2.19 0.72
CA VAL A 124 7.40 -2.33 0.51
C VAL A 124 8.10 -0.98 0.40
N SER A 125 7.37 0.09 0.07
CA SER A 125 7.88 1.47 0.08
C SER A 125 6.74 2.46 0.28
N TRP A 126 6.98 3.52 1.05
CA TRP A 126 6.05 4.64 1.22
C TRP A 126 6.83 5.95 1.25
N ASN A 127 6.45 6.89 0.39
CA ASN A 127 6.99 8.24 0.36
C ASN A 127 5.90 9.24 0.76
N PRO A 128 5.89 9.74 2.00
CA PRO A 128 4.86 10.66 2.49
C PRO A 128 4.92 12.05 1.86
N GLU A 129 6.11 12.53 1.49
CA GLU A 129 6.32 13.84 0.88
C GLU A 129 5.72 13.89 -0.53
N VAL A 130 5.93 12.82 -1.30
CA VAL A 130 5.39 12.71 -2.66
C VAL A 130 3.96 12.19 -2.63
N GLY A 131 3.59 11.35 -1.66
CA GLY A 131 2.26 10.78 -1.53
C GLY A 131 2.04 9.53 -2.38
N CYS A 132 3.02 8.62 -2.40
CA CYS A 132 2.90 7.33 -3.10
C CYS A 132 3.51 6.16 -2.34
N ALA A 133 2.84 5.00 -2.44
CA ALA A 133 3.20 3.75 -1.81
C ALA A 133 3.33 2.64 -2.84
N VAL A 134 4.29 1.74 -2.65
CA VAL A 134 4.45 0.52 -3.45
C VAL A 134 4.05 -0.66 -2.59
N TYR A 135 3.16 -1.49 -3.14
CA TYR A 135 2.70 -2.72 -2.51
C TYR A 135 3.07 -3.93 -3.35
N THR A 136 3.58 -4.97 -2.71
CA THR A 136 3.58 -6.33 -3.28
C THR A 136 2.27 -7.02 -2.90
N ILE A 137 1.61 -7.64 -3.87
CA ILE A 137 0.34 -8.31 -3.63
C ILE A 137 0.53 -9.82 -3.51
N LEU A 138 -0.01 -10.37 -2.44
CA LEU A 138 -0.02 -11.81 -2.16
C LEU A 138 -1.47 -12.31 -2.12
N VAL A 139 -1.71 -13.50 -2.67
CA VAL A 139 -2.96 -14.26 -2.50
C VAL A 139 -2.67 -15.60 -1.83
N ASN A 140 -3.68 -16.21 -1.22
CA ASN A 140 -3.54 -17.48 -0.50
C ASN A 140 -2.36 -17.46 0.49
N ASN A 141 -2.20 -16.31 1.17
CA ASN A 141 -1.18 -16.01 2.17
C ASN A 141 0.29 -16.04 1.70
N THR A 142 0.61 -16.53 0.50
CA THR A 142 2.01 -16.82 0.11
C THR A 142 2.33 -16.56 -1.35
N GLN A 143 1.35 -16.64 -2.25
CA GLN A 143 1.60 -16.54 -3.69
C GLN A 143 1.68 -15.07 -4.11
N LYS A 144 2.87 -14.63 -4.56
CA LYS A 144 3.04 -13.31 -5.17
C LYS A 144 2.28 -13.24 -6.49
N MET A 145 1.29 -12.35 -6.54
CA MET A 145 0.47 -12.11 -7.74
C MET A 145 0.96 -10.93 -8.57
N GLY A 146 1.58 -9.94 -7.93
CA GLY A 146 2.05 -8.76 -8.62
C GLY A 146 2.43 -7.62 -7.70
N CYS A 147 2.49 -6.42 -8.27
CA CYS A 147 2.86 -5.18 -7.61
C CYS A 147 1.92 -4.05 -8.01
N GLU A 148 1.54 -3.22 -7.03
CA GLU A 148 0.69 -2.05 -7.23
C GLU A 148 1.39 -0.80 -6.71
N LEU A 149 1.37 0.28 -7.51
CA LEU A 149 1.72 1.63 -7.08
C LEU A 149 0.45 2.38 -6.71
N HIS A 150 0.35 2.78 -5.45
CA HIS A 150 -0.75 3.59 -4.93
C HIS A 150 -0.30 5.05 -4.92
N VAL A 151 -0.98 5.92 -5.67
CA VAL A 151 -0.59 7.32 -5.86
C VAL A 151 -1.74 8.24 -5.50
N ARG A 152 -1.51 9.20 -4.60
CA ARG A 152 -2.51 10.24 -4.29
C ARG A 152 -2.80 11.09 -5.54
N SER A 153 -4.03 11.58 -5.66
CA SER A 153 -4.49 12.33 -6.83
C SER A 153 -3.63 13.56 -7.16
N SER A 154 -3.13 14.26 -6.14
CA SER A 154 -2.18 15.38 -6.30
C SER A 154 -0.86 14.93 -6.89
N ALA A 155 -0.30 13.83 -6.38
CA ALA A 155 0.93 13.23 -6.86
C ALA A 155 0.81 12.73 -8.30
N LEU A 156 -0.32 12.11 -8.66
CA LEU A 156 -0.59 11.62 -10.01
C LEU A 156 -0.48 12.74 -11.07
N LYS A 157 -1.04 13.92 -10.77
CA LYS A 157 -0.98 15.11 -11.66
C LYS A 157 0.46 15.56 -11.91
N ASN A 158 1.33 15.40 -10.93
CA ASN A 158 2.74 15.81 -11.02
C ASN A 158 3.63 14.77 -11.72
N MET A 159 3.15 13.53 -11.90
CA MET A 159 3.92 12.47 -12.56
C MET A 159 4.21 12.76 -14.04
N ASN A 160 3.40 13.59 -14.70
CA ASN A 160 3.57 13.90 -16.13
C ASN A 160 4.39 15.17 -16.40
N ASN A 161 4.58 16.02 -15.39
CA ASN A 161 5.18 17.36 -15.54
C ASN A 161 6.68 17.39 -15.27
N SER A 162 7.27 16.29 -14.78
CA SER A 162 8.68 16.24 -14.38
C SER A 162 9.52 15.62 -15.50
N GLY A 163 10.42 16.41 -16.09
CA GLY A 163 11.49 15.93 -16.98
C GLY A 163 12.58 15.08 -16.28
N TYR A 164 12.28 14.53 -15.10
CA TYR A 164 13.14 13.72 -14.25
C TYR A 164 12.41 12.42 -13.87
N PRO A 165 13.12 11.32 -13.55
CA PRO A 165 12.50 10.08 -13.13
C PRO A 165 11.64 10.33 -11.88
N ASN A 166 10.33 10.16 -12.05
CA ASN A 166 9.36 10.38 -10.98
C ASN A 166 9.66 9.46 -9.78
N PRO A 167 9.79 9.98 -8.54
CA PRO A 167 10.17 9.18 -7.38
C PRO A 167 9.27 7.95 -7.13
N CYS A 168 7.97 8.04 -7.45
CA CYS A 168 7.04 6.93 -7.32
C CYS A 168 7.31 5.82 -8.34
N VAL A 169 7.66 6.21 -9.58
CA VAL A 169 8.03 5.26 -10.64
C VAL A 169 9.37 4.59 -10.31
N THR A 170 10.33 5.36 -9.80
CA THR A 170 11.62 4.82 -9.35
C THR A 170 11.44 3.82 -8.21
N ALA A 171 10.67 4.17 -7.18
CA ALA A 171 10.36 3.26 -6.08
C ALA A 171 9.64 1.99 -6.57
N TYR A 172 8.70 2.14 -7.52
CA TYR A 172 8.03 0.98 -8.11
C TYR A 172 9.03 0.04 -8.79
N LYS A 173 9.86 0.57 -9.69
CA LYS A 173 10.88 -0.22 -10.44
C LYS A 173 11.91 -0.87 -9.53
N GLN A 174 12.21 -0.27 -8.38
CA GLN A 174 13.16 -0.84 -7.42
C GLN A 174 12.62 -2.10 -6.73
N HIS A 175 11.30 -2.18 -6.51
CA HIS A 175 10.69 -3.27 -5.75
C HIS A 175 9.91 -4.26 -6.63
N CYS A 176 9.70 -3.93 -7.90
CA CYS A 176 8.81 -4.67 -8.78
C CYS A 176 9.49 -4.94 -10.13
N ASP A 177 9.65 -6.23 -10.46
CA ASP A 177 10.34 -6.71 -11.66
C ASP A 177 9.46 -6.66 -12.93
N ASN A 178 8.34 -5.94 -12.92
CA ASN A 178 7.39 -5.94 -14.02
C ASN A 178 7.54 -4.72 -14.94
N GLY A 179 7.54 -4.99 -16.25
CA GLY A 179 7.64 -3.99 -17.32
C GLY A 179 6.40 -3.12 -17.54
N ALA A 180 5.62 -2.85 -16.49
CA ALA A 180 4.45 -2.00 -16.60
C ALA A 180 4.87 -0.53 -16.84
N ASP A 181 4.36 0.09 -17.91
CA ASP A 181 4.53 1.53 -18.13
C ASP A 181 3.59 2.31 -17.20
N ILE A 182 4.10 2.59 -16.00
CA ILE A 182 3.38 3.35 -14.97
C ILE A 182 3.04 4.77 -15.45
N LEU A 183 3.90 5.38 -16.26
CA LEU A 183 3.68 6.75 -16.74
C LEU A 183 2.54 6.79 -17.76
N GLU A 184 2.49 5.83 -18.68
CA GLU A 184 1.38 5.69 -19.62
C GLU A 184 0.04 5.46 -18.90
N ARG A 185 0.02 4.54 -17.93
CA ARG A 185 -1.19 4.27 -17.12
C ARG A 185 -1.63 5.50 -16.32
N ALA A 186 -0.68 6.22 -15.72
CA ALA A 186 -0.98 7.46 -15.02
C ALA A 186 -1.64 8.48 -15.95
N ARG A 187 -1.11 8.67 -17.18
CA ARG A 187 -1.69 9.56 -18.19
C ARG A 187 -3.11 9.16 -18.59
N SER A 188 -3.35 7.87 -18.87
CA SER A 188 -4.68 7.33 -19.19
C SER A 188 -5.70 7.64 -18.08
N CYS A 189 -5.28 7.60 -16.81
CA CYS A 189 -6.18 7.88 -15.69
C CYS A 189 -6.43 9.35 -15.39
N MET A 190 -5.56 10.25 -15.82
CA MET A 190 -5.78 11.69 -15.72
C MET A 190 -6.72 12.23 -16.80
N THR A 191 -6.66 11.71 -18.02
CA THR A 191 -7.54 12.17 -19.11
C THR A 191 -9.00 11.73 -18.92
N LYS A 192 -9.22 10.70 -18.10
CA LYS A 192 -10.54 10.12 -17.79
C LYS A 192 -11.11 10.57 -16.45
N SER A 193 -10.41 11.39 -15.66
CA SER A 193 -10.84 11.81 -14.31
C SER A 193 -11.87 12.92 -14.35
#